data_AF-A0A847KJZ8-F1
#
_entry.id   AF-A0A847KJZ8-F1
#
_cell.length_a   1.000
_cell.length_b   1.000
_cell.length_c   1.000
_cell.angle_alpha   90.00
_cell.angle_beta   90.00
_cell.angle_gamma   90.00
#
_symmetry.space_group_name_H-M   'P 1'
#
loop_
_entity.id
_entity.type
_entity.pdbx_description
1 polymer ?
#
loop_
_entity_poly.entity_id
_entity_poly.type
_entity_poly.pdbx_seq_one_letter_code
_entity_poly.pdbx_strand_id
1 'polypeptide(L)' 'VYYPIPNHRLTSLAPYAPGLELPETEKAAAEVISLPVHPSLTQEHLERIVTGVNTLVKAGA' A
#
# COMPACT_ATOMS: atom_id res chain seq x y z
N VAL A 1 -2.66 2.69 -2.53
CA VAL A 1 -2.56 2.35 -1.09
C VAL A 1 -3.81 1.57 -0.73
N TYR A 2 -3.66 0.41 -0.10
CA TYR A 2 -4.78 -0.45 0.32
C TYR A 2 -4.41 -1.13 1.65
N TYR A 3 -4.80 -0.59 2.81
CA TYR A 3 -5.56 0.65 3.06
C TYR A 3 -4.72 1.65 3.85
N PRO A 4 -4.95 2.97 3.67
CA PRO A 4 -4.13 4.02 4.29
C PRO A 4 -4.38 4.20 5.80
N ILE A 5 -5.51 3.70 6.32
CA ILE A 5 -5.85 3.79 7.74
C ILE A 5 -6.02 2.36 8.24
N PRO A 6 -5.25 1.91 9.23
CA PRO A 6 -5.40 0.58 9.78
C PRO A 6 -6.70 0.48 10.59
N ASN A 7 -7.29 -0.71 10.62
CA ASN A 7 -8.62 -0.91 11.20
C ASN A 7 -8.76 -0.37 12.63
N HIS A 8 -7.78 -0.61 13.50
CA HIS A 8 -7.80 -0.16 14.89
C HIS A 8 -7.76 1.38 15.05
N ARG A 9 -7.44 2.12 13.99
CA ARG A 9 -7.48 3.60 13.94
C ARG A 9 -8.72 4.14 13.22
N LEU A 10 -9.53 3.31 12.57
CA LEU A 10 -10.79 3.75 11.95
C LEU A 10 -11.75 4.24 13.03
N THR A 11 -12.37 5.41 12.86
CA THR A 11 -13.29 6.01 13.85
C THR A 11 -14.40 5.07 14.32
N SER A 12 -14.92 4.24 13.42
CA SER A 12 -15.97 3.27 13.73
C SER A 12 -15.47 2.06 14.53
N LEU A 13 -14.18 1.75 14.50
CA LEU A 13 -13.59 0.57 15.12
C LEU A 13 -12.68 0.89 16.32
N ALA A 14 -12.14 2.10 16.40
CA ALA A 14 -11.26 2.56 17.47
C ALA A 14 -11.83 2.35 18.89
N PRO A 15 -13.15 2.50 19.16
CA PRO A 15 -13.73 2.19 20.47
C PRO A 15 -13.51 0.75 20.94
N TYR A 16 -13.27 -0.19 20.01
CA TYR A 16 -13.07 -1.61 20.32
C TYR A 16 -11.59 -2.00 20.47
N ALA A 17 -10.66 -1.07 20.29
CA ALA A 17 -9.22 -1.33 20.36
C ALA A 17 -8.44 -0.31 21.24
N PRO A 18 -8.92 0.05 22.45
CA PRO A 18 -8.28 1.06 23.27
C PRO A 18 -6.86 0.62 23.70
N GLY A 19 -5.87 1.46 23.43
CA GLY A 19 -4.46 1.20 23.81
C GLY A 19 -3.80 0.03 23.07
N LEU A 20 -4.44 -0.51 22.03
CA LEU A 20 -3.85 -1.57 21.21
C LEU A 20 -2.83 -0.98 20.24
N GLU A 21 -1.59 -1.47 20.32
CA GLU A 21 -0.50 -1.10 19.43
C GLU A 21 -0.19 -2.24 18.47
N LEU A 22 -0.26 -1.96 17.17
CA LEU A 22 -0.02 -2.92 16.08
C LEU A 22 1.03 -2.35 15.10
N PRO A 23 2.32 -2.30 15.49
CA PRO A 23 3.35 -1.58 14.74
C PRO A 23 3.50 -2.07 13.29
N GLU A 24 3.40 -3.38 13.04
CA GLU A 24 3.46 -3.92 11.68
C GLU A 24 2.23 -3.55 10.83
N THR A 25 1.06 -3.38 11.47
CA THR A 25 -0.15 -2.93 10.77
C THR A 25 -0.05 -1.45 10.42
N GLU A 26 0.49 -0.63 11.33
CA GLU A 26 0.77 0.79 11.08
C GLU A 26 1.78 0.96 9.94
N LYS A 27 2.87 0.18 9.98
CA LYS A 27 3.88 0.14 8.92
C LYS A 27 3.28 -0.25 7.58
N ALA A 28 2.48 -1.32 7.55
CA ALA A 28 1.81 -1.74 6.32
C ALA A 28 0.90 -0.62 5.77
N ALA A 29 0.08 0.02 6.59
CA ALA A 29 -0.79 1.11 6.15
C ALA A 29 -0.01 2.31 5.57
N ALA A 30 1.17 2.60 6.13
CA ALA A 30 2.03 3.70 5.71
C ALA A 30 2.84 3.40 4.43
N GLU A 31 3.30 2.16 4.25
CA GLU A 31 4.28 1.82 3.21
C GLU A 31 3.67 1.13 1.98
N VAL A 32 2.51 0.45 2.11
CA VAL A 32 2.00 -0.38 1.01
C VAL A 32 1.41 0.45 -0.14
N ILE A 33 1.82 0.10 -1.35
CA ILE A 33 1.20 0.55 -2.59
C ILE A 33 0.74 -0.67 -3.41
N SER A 34 -0.42 -0.55 -4.03
CA SER A 34 -0.98 -1.60 -4.88
C SER A 34 -0.67 -1.26 -6.32
N LEU A 35 -0.03 -2.20 -7.03
CA LEU A 35 0.20 -2.10 -8.48
C LEU A 35 -0.96 -2.76 -9.24
N PRO A 36 -1.24 -2.34 -10.49
CA PRO A 36 -2.25 -3.00 -11.32
C PRO A 36 -1.89 -4.48 -11.55
N VAL A 37 -2.82 -5.38 -11.21
CA VAL A 37 -2.72 -6.83 -11.48
C VAL A 37 -4.10 -7.35 -11.87
N HIS A 38 -4.31 -7.62 -13.16
CA HIS A 38 -5.56 -8.18 -13.68
C HIS A 38 -5.35 -8.86 -15.05
N PRO A 39 -6.24 -9.76 -15.50
CA PRO A 39 -6.03 -10.55 -16.73
C PRO A 39 -5.90 -9.72 -18.01
N SER A 40 -6.48 -8.52 -18.07
CA SER A 40 -6.44 -7.65 -19.25
C SER A 40 -5.15 -6.81 -19.39
N LEU A 41 -4.13 -7.03 -18.55
CA LEU A 41 -2.85 -6.36 -18.71
C LEU A 41 -2.14 -6.86 -19.97
N THR A 42 -1.73 -5.93 -20.83
CA THR A 42 -0.90 -6.22 -21.98
C THR A 42 0.58 -6.20 -21.57
N GLN A 43 1.45 -6.74 -22.43
CA GLN A 43 2.89 -6.65 -22.24
C GLN A 43 3.37 -5.20 -22.09
N GLU A 44 2.83 -4.28 -22.91
CA GLU A 44 3.13 -2.84 -22.82
C GLU A 44 2.72 -2.23 -21.47
N HIS A 45 1.55 -2.62 -20.92
CA HIS A 45 1.13 -2.17 -19.59
C HIS A 45 2.11 -2.65 -18.50
N LEU A 46 2.56 -3.91 -18.57
CA LEU A 46 3.53 -4.46 -17.63
C LEU A 46 4.87 -3.72 -17.70
N GLU A 47 5.37 -3.46 -18.90
CA GLU A 47 6.61 -2.72 -19.11
C GLU A 47 6.55 -1.30 -18.57
N ARG A 48 5.41 -0.62 -18.77
CA ARG A 48 5.19 0.72 -18.20
C ARG A 48 5.18 0.70 -16.67
N ILE A 49 4.50 -0.27 -16.05
CA ILE A 49 4.47 -0.43 -14.59
C ILE A 49 5.89 -0.64 -14.05
N VAL A 50 6.62 -1.60 -14.61
CA VAL A 50 8.00 -1.93 -14.19
C VAL A 50 8.92 -0.73 -14.38
N THR A 51 8.84 -0.04 -15.51
CA THR A 51 9.64 1.16 -15.79
C THR A 51 9.36 2.25 -14.76
N GLY A 52 8.08 2.52 -14.44
CA GLY A 52 7.69 3.52 -13.45
C GLY A 52 8.24 3.21 -12.06
N VAL A 53 8.09 1.97 -11.59
CA VAL A 53 8.62 1.53 -10.29
C VAL A 53 10.13 1.66 -10.24
N ASN A 54 10.85 1.13 -11.23
CA ASN A 54 12.31 1.17 -11.27
C ASN A 54 12.86 2.61 -11.37
N THR A 55 12.16 3.50 -12.06
CA THR A 55 12.55 4.92 -12.17
C THR A 55 12.41 5.61 -10.81
N LEU A 56 11.30 5.40 -10.10
CA LEU A 56 11.08 5.97 -8.77
C LEU A 56 12.12 5.48 -7.76
N VAL A 57 12.38 4.18 -7.72
CA VAL A 57 13.35 3.58 -6.78
C VAL A 57 14.76 4.15 -7.01
N LYS A 58 15.17 4.35 -8.27
CA LYS A 58 16.49 4.92 -8.59
C LYS A 58 16.59 6.41 -8.25
N ALA A 59 15.50 7.16 -8.37
CA ALA A 59 15.51 8.60 -8.08
C ALA A 59 15.55 8.92 -6.57
N GLY A 60 15.12 7.97 -5.73
CA GLY A 60 15.16 8.11 -4.27
C GLY A 60 16.37 7.48 -3.58
N ALA A 61 17.31 6.90 -4.34
CA ALA A 61 18.57 6.33 -3.85
C ALA A 61 19.69 7.38 -3.77
#